data_AF-A0A2D5QB55-F1
#
_entry.id   AF-A0A2D5QB55-F1
#
_cell.length_a   1.000
_cell.length_b   1.000
_cell.length_c   1.000
_cell.angle_alpha   90.00
_cell.angle_beta   90.00
_cell.angle_gamma   90.00
#
_symmetry.space_group_name_H-M   'P 1'
#
loop_
_entity.id
_entity.type
_entity.pdbx_description
1 polymer ?
#
loop_
_entity_poly.entity_id
_entity_poly.type
_entity_poly.pdbx_seq_one_letter_code
_entity_poly.pdbx_strand_id
1 'polypeptide(L)'
;KEVDEISYKPVELVQPVGEEFEPEPEPEPEPEPEPEPEPEPELEPEPEPEPEPEPELEPEPEPELEPELEPDLPIIENRLVPPPPLIPPPPPSDEVLAPMPPPPLPLPPVISADEILSSIPITEPNYWPWPQQEKWTDRDVALQVKSAMEAARAKDTAQATVLLDEVGPHLGDRSKLIYPIGALLQRIGRSQSVDKMIENALKLIPDDNNLITAKKKLRP
;
A
#
# COMPACT_ATOMS: atom_id res chain seq x y z
N LYS A 1 -57.65 51.07 -64.10
CA LYS A 1 -59.08 51.29 -63.79
C LYS A 1 -59.84 50.18 -64.49
N GLU A 2 -60.06 49.07 -63.81
CA GLU A 2 -61.27 48.26 -63.95
C GLU A 2 -61.32 47.39 -62.69
N VAL A 3 -62.50 47.38 -62.09
CA VAL A 3 -62.83 46.78 -60.80
C VAL A 3 -63.33 45.39 -61.08
N ASP A 4 -62.79 44.37 -60.41
CA ASP A 4 -63.48 43.09 -60.31
C ASP A 4 -63.81 42.83 -58.85
N GLU A 5 -65.10 43.02 -58.59
CA GLU A 5 -65.82 42.89 -57.35
C GLU A 5 -66.07 41.40 -57.09
N ILE A 6 -65.17 40.76 -56.36
CA ILE A 6 -65.36 39.36 -55.95
C ILE A 6 -65.97 39.30 -54.55
N SER A 7 -67.31 39.41 -54.57
CA SER A 7 -68.29 38.83 -53.65
C SER A 7 -67.73 37.92 -52.55
N TYR A 8 -67.71 38.41 -51.32
CA TYR A 8 -67.50 37.62 -50.11
C TYR A 8 -68.59 36.55 -49.95
N LYS A 9 -68.21 35.27 -50.05
CA LYS A 9 -68.99 34.16 -49.48
C LYS A 9 -68.34 33.75 -48.15
N PRO A 10 -69.08 33.69 -47.03
CA PRO A 10 -68.54 33.16 -45.78
C PRO A 10 -68.31 31.66 -45.95
N VAL A 11 -67.04 31.24 -45.90
CA VAL A 11 -66.67 29.82 -45.87
C VAL A 11 -66.97 29.30 -44.47
N GLU A 12 -67.89 28.35 -44.39
CA GLU A 12 -68.28 27.69 -43.15
C GLU A 12 -67.06 27.09 -42.45
N LEU A 13 -66.98 27.39 -41.15
CA LEU A 13 -66.02 26.84 -40.21
C LEU A 13 -66.31 25.34 -40.04
N VAL A 14 -65.68 24.50 -40.87
CA VAL A 14 -65.66 23.06 -40.66
C VAL A 14 -64.80 22.80 -39.43
N GLN A 15 -65.45 22.41 -38.33
CA GLN A 15 -64.79 21.88 -37.14
C GLN A 15 -64.01 20.63 -37.56
N PRO A 16 -62.69 20.49 -37.27
CA PRO A 16 -62.01 19.24 -37.49
C PRO A 16 -62.63 18.19 -36.57
N VAL A 17 -63.14 17.14 -37.20
CA VAL A 17 -63.65 15.93 -36.58
C VAL A 17 -62.54 15.33 -35.70
N GLY A 18 -62.92 14.81 -34.54
CA GLY A 18 -62.00 14.12 -33.65
C GLY A 18 -61.44 12.88 -34.33
N GLU A 19 -60.14 12.86 -34.51
CA GLU A 19 -59.38 11.65 -34.81
C GLU A 19 -58.57 11.34 -33.54
N GLU A 20 -59.08 10.37 -32.79
CA GLU A 20 -58.43 9.71 -31.66
C GLU A 20 -57.04 9.25 -32.13
N PHE A 21 -55.98 9.88 -31.61
CA PHE A 21 -54.63 9.32 -31.65
C PHE A 21 -54.62 8.15 -30.65
N GLU A 22 -54.85 6.93 -31.12
CA GLU A 22 -54.40 5.74 -30.41
C GLU A 22 -52.86 5.78 -30.35
N PRO A 23 -52.23 5.74 -29.16
CA PRO A 23 -50.78 5.60 -29.11
C PRO A 23 -50.39 4.22 -29.64
N GLU A 24 -49.47 4.17 -30.61
CA GLU A 24 -48.85 2.92 -31.03
C GLU A 24 -48.26 2.19 -29.81
N PRO A 25 -48.42 0.85 -29.70
CA PRO A 25 -47.81 0.10 -28.61
C PRO A 25 -46.28 0.22 -28.71
N GLU A 26 -45.65 0.63 -27.60
CA GLU A 26 -44.19 0.62 -27.48
C GLU A 26 -43.66 -0.80 -27.78
N PRO A 27 -42.53 -0.93 -28.50
CA PRO A 27 -41.93 -2.24 -28.75
C PRO A 27 -41.57 -2.89 -27.40
N GLU A 28 -42.05 -4.13 -27.19
CA GLU A 28 -41.65 -4.92 -26.02
C GLU A 28 -40.11 -5.02 -25.98
N PRO A 29 -39.49 -4.88 -24.79
CA PRO A 29 -38.05 -5.03 -24.65
C PRO A 29 -37.64 -6.42 -25.13
N GLU A 30 -36.67 -6.48 -26.05
CA GLU A 30 -36.08 -7.75 -26.47
C GLU A 30 -35.62 -8.52 -25.22
N PRO A 31 -35.83 -9.86 -25.18
CA PRO A 31 -35.38 -10.66 -24.05
C PRO A 31 -33.88 -10.48 -23.85
N GLU A 32 -33.48 -10.12 -22.64
CA GLU A 32 -32.07 -10.01 -22.27
C GLU A 32 -31.35 -11.33 -22.61
N PRO A 33 -30.13 -11.27 -23.18
CA PRO A 33 -29.37 -12.46 -23.50
C PRO A 33 -29.22 -13.32 -22.24
N GLU A 34 -29.61 -14.60 -22.34
CA GLU A 34 -29.41 -15.56 -21.25
C GLU A 34 -27.93 -15.55 -20.85
N PRO A 35 -27.62 -15.56 -19.54
CA PRO A 35 -26.25 -15.60 -19.08
C PRO A 35 -25.55 -16.83 -19.66
N GLU A 36 -24.43 -16.61 -20.37
CA GLU A 36 -23.58 -17.70 -20.83
C GLU A 36 -23.23 -18.61 -19.63
N PRO A 37 -23.21 -19.95 -19.83
CA PRO A 37 -22.88 -20.88 -18.76
C PRO A 37 -21.52 -20.51 -18.17
N GLU A 38 -21.48 -20.35 -16.84
CA GLU A 38 -20.24 -20.11 -16.12
C GLU A 38 -19.21 -21.19 -16.52
N PRO A 39 -17.94 -20.80 -16.78
CA PRO A 39 -16.91 -21.76 -17.10
C PRO A 39 -16.85 -22.82 -15.99
N GLU A 40 -16.95 -24.09 -16.37
CA GLU A 40 -16.74 -25.19 -15.43
C GLU A 40 -15.43 -24.95 -14.67
N PRO A 41 -15.39 -25.12 -13.34
CA PRO A 41 -14.19 -24.92 -12.57
C PRO A 41 -13.09 -25.82 -13.16
N GLU A 42 -12.05 -25.18 -13.72
CA GLU A 42 -10.84 -25.89 -14.13
C GLU A 42 -10.38 -26.72 -12.95
N LEU A 43 -10.24 -28.03 -13.18
CA LEU A 43 -9.77 -28.99 -12.20
C LEU A 43 -8.54 -28.42 -11.51
N GLU A 44 -8.64 -28.27 -10.18
CA GLU A 44 -7.49 -27.87 -9.38
C GLU A 44 -6.32 -28.78 -9.76
N PRO A 45 -5.12 -28.21 -10.05
CA PRO A 45 -3.95 -29.03 -10.28
C PRO A 45 -3.76 -29.92 -9.05
N GLU A 46 -3.65 -31.24 -9.28
CA GLU A 46 -3.31 -32.18 -8.22
C GLU A 46 -2.13 -31.62 -7.43
N PRO A 47 -2.18 -31.61 -6.09
CA PRO A 47 -1.11 -31.07 -5.28
C PRO A 47 0.21 -31.75 -5.68
N GLU A 48 1.19 -30.95 -6.10
CA GLU A 48 2.55 -31.45 -6.27
C GLU A 48 2.98 -32.15 -4.97
N PRO A 49 3.67 -33.30 -5.06
CA PRO A 49 4.12 -34.03 -3.87
C PRO A 49 4.91 -33.09 -2.97
N GLU A 50 4.59 -33.12 -1.67
CA GLU A 50 5.30 -32.35 -0.65
C GLU A 50 6.82 -32.53 -0.82
N PRO A 51 7.63 -31.45 -0.77
CA PRO A 51 9.07 -31.60 -0.73
C PRO A 51 9.43 -32.49 0.46
N GLU A 52 10.24 -33.53 0.22
CA GLU A 52 10.79 -34.33 1.31
C GLU A 52 11.42 -33.38 2.33
N PRO A 53 11.18 -33.59 3.64
CA PRO A 53 11.74 -32.73 4.67
C PRO A 53 13.26 -32.65 4.50
N GLU A 54 13.79 -31.43 4.40
CA GLU A 54 15.23 -31.19 4.42
C GLU A 54 15.83 -31.87 5.67
N PRO A 55 17.04 -32.44 5.56
CA PRO A 55 17.70 -33.06 6.70
C PRO A 55 17.80 -32.06 7.85
N GLU A 56 17.34 -32.47 9.04
CA GLU A 56 17.46 -31.71 10.27
C GLU A 56 18.91 -31.22 10.43
N LEU A 57 19.11 -29.90 10.31
CA LEU A 57 20.36 -29.28 10.71
C LEU A 57 20.52 -29.56 12.21
N GLU A 58 21.54 -30.34 12.56
CA GLU A 58 21.96 -30.49 13.95
C GLU A 58 22.10 -29.09 14.55
N PRO A 59 21.54 -28.83 15.74
CA PRO A 59 21.66 -27.53 16.38
C PRO A 59 23.14 -27.18 16.57
N GLU A 60 23.53 -26.00 16.09
CA GLU A 60 24.81 -25.41 16.46
C GLU A 60 24.95 -25.40 18.00
N PRO A 61 26.13 -25.71 18.54
CA PRO A 61 26.33 -25.73 19.98
C PRO A 61 25.99 -24.36 20.59
N GLU A 62 25.18 -24.39 21.66
CA GLU A 62 24.84 -23.22 22.46
C GLU A 62 26.12 -22.45 22.85
N PRO A 63 26.15 -21.12 22.70
CA PRO A 63 27.19 -20.33 23.34
C PRO A 63 27.06 -20.53 24.85
N GLU A 64 28.08 -21.10 25.47
CA GLU A 64 28.22 -21.16 26.93
C GLU A 64 28.12 -19.71 27.47
N LEU A 65 26.95 -19.37 28.01
CA LEU A 65 26.77 -18.17 28.82
C LEU A 65 27.60 -18.35 30.08
N GLU A 66 28.79 -17.74 30.12
CA GLU A 66 29.51 -17.56 31.37
C GLU A 66 28.62 -16.75 32.34
N PRO A 67 28.41 -17.26 33.56
CA PRO A 67 27.41 -16.77 34.49
C PRO A 67 27.75 -15.41 35.11
N GLU A 68 26.68 -14.65 35.41
CA GLU A 68 26.64 -13.48 36.28
C GLU A 68 27.57 -13.59 37.50
N LEU A 69 28.53 -12.68 37.61
CA LEU A 69 29.20 -12.35 38.86
C LEU A 69 28.74 -10.97 39.36
N GLU A 70 27.64 -10.95 40.08
CA GLU A 70 27.50 -10.08 41.26
C GLU A 70 27.65 -11.00 42.48
N PRO A 71 28.40 -10.64 43.55
CA PRO A 71 28.18 -9.39 44.28
C PRO A 71 29.42 -8.79 44.96
N ASP A 72 29.43 -7.46 45.21
CA ASP A 72 29.89 -6.93 46.50
C ASP A 72 29.42 -5.46 46.67
N LEU A 73 28.26 -5.28 47.30
CA LEU A 73 27.87 -3.99 47.86
C LEU A 73 28.25 -3.99 49.35
N PRO A 74 29.20 -3.16 49.81
CA PRO A 74 29.39 -2.95 51.23
C PRO A 74 28.23 -2.14 51.81
N ILE A 75 27.55 -2.82 52.74
CA ILE A 75 26.57 -2.40 53.73
C ILE A 75 26.78 -0.95 54.20
N ILE A 76 25.73 -0.14 54.13
CA ILE A 76 25.67 1.22 54.67
C ILE A 76 25.71 1.15 56.20
N GLU A 77 26.85 1.49 56.79
CA GLU A 77 26.92 1.86 58.20
C GLU A 77 26.90 3.39 58.34
N ASN A 78 25.71 3.90 58.66
CA ASN A 78 25.50 5.06 59.53
C ASN A 78 26.31 6.35 59.30
N ARG A 79 25.59 7.34 58.74
CA ARG A 79 25.24 8.59 59.44
C ARG A 79 26.41 9.52 59.81
N LEU A 80 26.59 10.55 58.99
CA LEU A 80 26.67 11.97 59.41
C LEU A 80 26.88 12.82 58.16
N VAL A 81 25.88 13.63 57.79
CA VAL A 81 26.10 14.75 56.87
C VAL A 81 26.70 15.87 57.75
N PRO A 82 28.00 16.20 57.66
CA PRO A 82 28.49 17.42 58.28
C PRO A 82 27.93 18.63 57.52
N PRO A 83 27.61 19.76 58.19
CA PRO A 83 27.25 20.97 57.48
C PRO A 83 28.41 21.38 56.56
N PRO A 84 28.13 21.93 55.36
CA PRO A 84 29.19 22.35 54.46
C PRO A 84 30.05 23.43 55.13
N PRO A 85 31.39 23.31 55.10
CA PRO A 85 32.27 24.38 55.55
C PRO A 85 32.13 25.62 54.63
N LEU A 86 32.17 26.82 55.22
CA LEU A 86 32.15 28.10 54.49
C LEU A 86 33.30 28.13 53.47
N ILE A 87 32.98 28.42 52.20
CA ILE A 87 33.95 28.59 51.12
C ILE A 87 34.82 29.84 51.42
N PRO A 88 36.15 29.75 51.46
CA PRO A 88 37.02 30.93 51.54
C PRO A 88 36.97 31.73 50.22
N PRO A 89 37.15 33.07 50.24
CA PRO A 89 37.14 33.85 49.01
C PRO A 89 38.29 33.42 48.07
N PRO A 90 38.09 33.47 46.74
CA PRO A 90 39.12 33.07 45.79
C PRO A 90 40.35 33.99 45.89
N PRO A 91 41.57 33.47 45.63
CA PRO A 91 42.78 34.29 45.58
C PRO A 91 42.72 35.29 44.42
N PRO A 92 43.46 36.41 44.49
CA PRO A 92 43.45 37.43 43.46
C PRO A 92 44.01 36.87 42.15
N SER A 93 43.37 37.23 41.04
CA SER A 93 43.74 36.83 39.69
C SER A 93 45.15 37.30 39.36
N ASP A 94 46.10 36.37 39.34
CA ASP A 94 47.44 36.61 38.85
C ASP A 94 47.54 36.12 37.39
N GLU A 95 47.66 37.13 36.51
CA GLU A 95 48.58 37.15 35.39
C GLU A 95 48.44 36.11 34.25
N VAL A 96 47.78 36.58 33.18
CA VAL A 96 48.00 36.29 31.75
C VAL A 96 48.59 34.91 31.35
N LEU A 97 47.68 34.01 30.99
CA LEU A 97 47.85 33.22 29.78
C LEU A 97 46.62 33.48 28.90
N ALA A 98 46.83 34.14 27.76
CA ALA A 98 45.79 34.27 26.75
C ALA A 98 45.22 32.87 26.44
N PRO A 99 43.90 32.68 26.38
CA PRO A 99 43.35 31.39 25.98
C PRO A 99 43.82 31.10 24.55
N MET A 100 44.56 30.01 24.39
CA MET A 100 44.87 29.45 23.08
C MET A 100 43.55 29.33 22.30
N PRO A 101 43.46 29.78 21.04
CA PRO A 101 42.24 29.57 20.26
C PRO A 101 42.00 28.05 20.17
N PRO A 102 40.75 27.58 20.32
CA PRO A 102 40.46 26.16 20.13
C PRO A 102 40.91 25.72 18.73
N PRO A 103 41.43 24.50 18.55
CA PRO A 103 41.77 23.99 17.23
C PRO A 103 40.53 24.07 16.32
N PRO A 104 40.69 24.37 15.02
CA PRO A 104 39.57 24.42 14.09
C PRO A 104 38.87 23.06 14.10
N LEU A 105 37.53 23.10 14.18
CA LEU A 105 36.70 21.90 14.09
C LEU A 105 37.04 21.14 12.80
N PRO A 106 37.12 19.80 12.83
CA PRO A 106 37.27 19.03 11.61
C PRO A 106 36.11 19.37 10.67
N LEU A 107 36.44 19.66 9.41
CA LEU A 107 35.43 19.93 8.39
C LEU A 107 34.52 18.70 8.28
N PRO A 108 33.18 18.87 8.21
CA PRO A 108 32.30 17.75 7.93
C PRO A 108 32.74 17.09 6.62
N PRO A 109 32.58 15.77 6.47
CA PRO A 109 32.90 15.11 5.22
C PRO A 109 32.14 15.80 4.08
N VAL A 110 32.89 16.20 3.05
CA VAL A 110 32.33 16.86 1.87
C VAL A 110 31.70 15.75 1.03
N ILE A 111 30.45 15.40 1.35
CA ILE A 111 29.69 14.42 0.56
C ILE A 111 29.42 15.10 -0.79
N SER A 112 29.99 14.55 -1.86
CA SER A 112 29.85 15.10 -3.21
C SER A 112 28.40 14.97 -3.67
N ALA A 113 27.87 15.95 -4.40
CA ALA A 113 26.49 15.94 -4.87
C ALA A 113 26.15 14.67 -5.70
N ASP A 114 27.14 14.12 -6.41
CA ASP A 114 27.05 12.85 -7.15
C ASP A 114 26.82 11.62 -6.23
N GLU A 115 27.35 11.63 -5.01
CA GLU A 115 27.17 10.56 -4.02
C GLU A 115 25.78 10.63 -3.36
N ILE A 116 25.25 11.84 -3.21
CA ILE A 116 23.87 12.09 -2.78
C ILE A 116 22.90 11.67 -3.89
N LEU A 117 23.17 12.03 -5.15
CA LEU A 117 22.36 11.68 -6.32
C LEU A 117 22.27 10.18 -6.56
N SER A 118 23.33 9.42 -6.22
CA SER A 118 23.35 7.96 -6.29
C SER A 118 22.57 7.28 -5.16
N SER A 119 22.27 7.99 -4.07
CA SER A 119 21.45 7.50 -2.94
C SER A 119 20.00 7.97 -3.00
N ILE A 120 19.61 8.78 -3.99
CA ILE A 120 18.21 9.14 -4.20
C ILE A 120 17.54 7.91 -4.80
N PRO A 121 16.53 7.30 -4.15
CA PRO A 121 15.76 6.26 -4.79
C PRO A 121 15.15 6.87 -6.04
N ILE A 122 15.49 6.31 -7.19
CA ILE A 122 14.85 6.60 -8.47
C ILE A 122 13.35 6.49 -8.19
N THR A 123 12.62 7.59 -8.35
CA THR A 123 11.16 7.60 -8.15
C THR A 123 10.55 6.83 -9.29
N GLU A 124 10.65 5.50 -9.24
CA GLU A 124 9.88 4.63 -10.10
C GLU A 124 8.39 4.82 -9.74
N PRO A 125 7.52 4.87 -10.75
CA PRO A 125 6.09 5.03 -10.55
C PRO A 125 5.53 3.84 -9.76
N ASN A 126 5.48 4.00 -8.44
CA ASN A 126 5.03 2.96 -7.52
C ASN A 126 3.53 3.13 -7.21
N TYR A 127 2.75 2.11 -7.57
CA TYR A 127 1.33 2.04 -7.21
C TYR A 127 1.09 1.28 -5.91
N TRP A 128 2.07 0.55 -5.39
CA TRP A 128 1.94 -0.22 -4.16
C TRP A 128 2.02 0.64 -2.90
N PRO A 129 1.41 0.20 -1.78
CA PRO A 129 1.53 0.90 -0.52
C PRO A 129 2.92 0.73 0.15
N TRP A 130 3.77 -0.16 -0.36
CA TRP A 130 5.14 -0.37 0.11
C TRP A 130 6.17 0.31 -0.80
N PRO A 131 7.25 0.88 -0.25
CA PRO A 131 8.38 1.34 -1.05
C PRO A 131 8.98 0.14 -1.80
N GLN A 132 9.15 0.26 -3.12
CA GLN A 132 9.70 -0.84 -3.92
C GLN A 132 11.21 -0.93 -3.77
N GLN A 133 11.70 -2.16 -3.73
CA GLN A 133 13.10 -2.54 -3.59
C GLN A 133 13.49 -3.52 -4.71
N GLU A 134 14.46 -4.39 -4.46
CA GLU A 134 14.86 -5.43 -5.39
C GLU A 134 13.65 -6.31 -5.75
N LYS A 135 13.27 -6.35 -7.03
CA LYS A 135 12.18 -7.19 -7.49
C LYS A 135 12.55 -8.68 -7.33
N TRP A 136 11.66 -9.44 -6.70
CA TRP A 136 11.79 -10.90 -6.65
C TRP A 136 11.35 -11.54 -7.97
N THR A 137 11.69 -12.82 -8.18
CA THR A 137 11.22 -13.55 -9.37
C THR A 137 9.71 -13.72 -9.34
N ASP A 138 9.08 -13.83 -10.52
CA ASP A 138 7.62 -13.97 -10.62
C ASP A 138 7.12 -15.24 -9.90
N ARG A 139 7.95 -16.28 -9.88
CA ARG A 139 7.69 -17.54 -9.17
C ARG A 139 7.66 -17.33 -7.66
N ASP A 140 8.68 -16.66 -7.12
CA ASP A 140 8.80 -16.47 -5.67
C ASP A 140 7.70 -15.53 -5.14
N VAL A 141 7.41 -14.47 -5.88
CA VAL A 141 6.29 -13.57 -5.52
C VAL A 141 4.96 -14.29 -5.59
N ALA A 142 4.69 -15.07 -6.65
CA ALA A 142 3.45 -15.82 -6.75
C ALA A 142 3.31 -16.86 -5.63
N LEU A 143 4.40 -17.56 -5.30
CA LEU A 143 4.43 -18.52 -4.20
C LEU A 143 4.13 -17.83 -2.87
N GLN A 144 4.80 -16.72 -2.58
CA GLN A 144 4.61 -16.00 -1.33
C GLN A 144 3.21 -15.39 -1.20
N VAL A 145 2.68 -14.82 -2.29
CA VAL A 145 1.29 -14.30 -2.33
C VAL A 145 0.27 -15.42 -2.16
N LYS A 146 0.53 -16.61 -2.71
CA LYS A 146 -0.32 -17.79 -2.51
C LYS A 146 -0.31 -18.20 -1.04
N SER A 147 0.86 -18.35 -0.43
CA SER A 147 1.02 -18.65 1.01
C SER A 147 0.30 -17.62 1.88
N ALA A 148 0.46 -16.33 1.58
CA ALA A 148 -0.19 -15.27 2.31
C ALA A 148 -1.73 -15.30 2.15
N MET A 149 -2.24 -15.60 0.95
CA MET A 149 -3.67 -15.80 0.73
C MET A 149 -4.22 -17.01 1.48
N GLU A 150 -3.48 -18.11 1.54
CA GLU A 150 -3.87 -19.31 2.28
C GLU A 150 -3.94 -19.03 3.78
N ALA A 151 -2.90 -18.42 4.37
CA ALA A 151 -2.90 -17.99 5.75
C ALA A 151 -4.11 -17.07 6.05
N ALA A 152 -4.38 -16.13 5.14
CA ALA A 152 -5.54 -15.26 5.29
C ALA A 152 -6.87 -16.03 5.20
N ARG A 153 -6.99 -17.03 4.29
CA ARG A 153 -8.17 -17.91 4.20
C ARG A 153 -8.36 -18.75 5.47
N ALA A 154 -7.27 -19.21 6.08
CA ALA A 154 -7.25 -19.92 7.35
C ALA A 154 -7.58 -19.02 8.57
N LYS A 155 -7.87 -17.73 8.35
CA LYS A 155 -8.07 -16.70 9.38
C LYS A 155 -6.84 -16.42 10.22
N ASP A 156 -5.65 -16.85 9.78
CA ASP A 156 -4.38 -16.45 10.36
C ASP A 156 -3.95 -15.11 9.77
N THR A 157 -4.52 -14.04 10.33
CA THR A 157 -4.22 -12.67 9.88
C THR A 157 -2.79 -12.24 10.21
N ALA A 158 -2.19 -12.79 11.26
CA ALA A 158 -0.85 -12.45 11.68
C ALA A 158 0.16 -12.98 10.65
N GLN A 159 0.08 -14.26 10.33
CA GLN A 159 0.98 -14.87 9.34
C GLN A 159 0.75 -14.29 7.94
N ALA A 160 -0.49 -14.02 7.54
CA ALA A 160 -0.79 -13.33 6.29
C ALA A 160 -0.18 -11.92 6.21
N THR A 161 -0.08 -11.22 7.35
CA THR A 161 0.51 -9.88 7.42
C THR A 161 2.01 -9.93 7.25
N VAL A 162 2.69 -10.87 7.92
CA VAL A 162 4.13 -11.11 7.72
C VAL A 162 4.39 -11.48 6.26
N LEU A 163 3.60 -12.43 5.75
CA LEU A 163 3.48 -12.84 4.35
C LEU A 163 3.59 -11.67 3.36
N LEU A 164 2.70 -10.72 3.63
CA LEU A 164 2.45 -9.58 2.78
C LEU A 164 3.50 -8.47 2.93
N ASP A 165 3.95 -8.21 4.14
CA ASP A 165 4.96 -7.18 4.41
C ASP A 165 6.35 -7.60 3.89
N GLU A 166 6.62 -8.90 3.80
CA GLU A 166 7.81 -9.44 3.12
C GLU A 166 7.70 -9.30 1.60
N VAL A 167 6.59 -9.70 0.97
CA VAL A 167 6.47 -9.65 -0.50
C VAL A 167 6.24 -8.23 -1.04
N GLY A 168 5.66 -7.32 -0.24
CA GLY A 168 5.24 -5.98 -0.64
C GLY A 168 6.31 -5.11 -1.32
N PRO A 169 7.53 -5.00 -0.76
CA PRO A 169 8.64 -4.27 -1.39
C PRO A 169 9.15 -4.90 -2.70
N HIS A 170 8.83 -6.15 -2.97
CA HIS A 170 9.39 -6.94 -4.05
C HIS A 170 8.42 -7.19 -5.23
N LEU A 171 7.25 -6.51 -5.22
CA LEU A 171 6.18 -6.69 -6.20
C LEU A 171 6.54 -6.12 -7.59
N GLY A 172 7.29 -5.02 -7.65
CA GLY A 172 7.69 -4.33 -8.88
C GLY A 172 6.49 -3.83 -9.70
N ASP A 173 6.60 -3.76 -11.02
CA ASP A 173 5.55 -3.20 -11.89
C ASP A 173 4.48 -4.21 -12.35
N ARG A 174 4.30 -5.30 -11.58
CA ARG A 174 3.33 -6.37 -11.86
C ARG A 174 1.86 -5.96 -11.62
N SER A 175 1.21 -5.42 -12.65
CA SER A 175 -0.24 -5.09 -12.61
C SER A 175 -1.15 -6.29 -12.31
N LYS A 176 -0.74 -7.51 -12.66
CA LYS A 176 -1.47 -8.76 -12.38
C LYS A 176 -1.71 -9.02 -10.90
N LEU A 177 -0.82 -8.52 -10.04
CA LEU A 177 -0.89 -8.75 -8.59
C LEU A 177 -1.81 -7.75 -7.88
N ILE A 178 -2.29 -6.71 -8.57
CA ILE A 178 -3.11 -5.65 -7.95
C ILE A 178 -4.36 -6.23 -7.29
N TYR A 179 -5.03 -7.16 -7.98
CA TYR A 179 -6.20 -7.83 -7.41
C TYR A 179 -5.84 -8.78 -6.25
N PRO A 180 -4.93 -9.76 -6.41
CA PRO A 180 -4.48 -10.64 -5.32
C PRO A 180 -4.05 -9.89 -4.05
N ILE A 181 -3.19 -8.89 -4.20
CA ILE A 181 -2.65 -8.08 -3.10
C ILE A 181 -3.76 -7.22 -2.48
N GLY A 182 -4.61 -6.60 -3.30
CA GLY A 182 -5.75 -5.83 -2.82
C GLY A 182 -6.76 -6.68 -2.03
N ALA A 183 -7.05 -7.90 -2.49
CA ALA A 183 -7.95 -8.83 -1.81
C ALA A 183 -7.36 -9.29 -0.47
N LEU A 184 -6.05 -9.55 -0.44
CA LEU A 184 -5.33 -9.90 0.76
C LEU A 184 -5.32 -8.74 1.77
N LEU A 185 -4.98 -7.53 1.34
CA LEU A 185 -5.05 -6.29 2.13
C LEU A 185 -6.44 -6.08 2.72
N GLN A 186 -7.50 -6.32 1.94
CA GLN A 186 -8.88 -6.20 2.42
C GLN A 186 -9.19 -7.22 3.51
N ARG A 187 -8.67 -8.45 3.40
CA ARG A 187 -8.88 -9.53 4.37
C ARG A 187 -8.14 -9.31 5.68
N ILE A 188 -6.94 -8.74 5.64
CA ILE A 188 -6.19 -8.35 6.86
C ILE A 188 -6.67 -7.02 7.46
N GLY A 189 -7.71 -6.38 6.89
CA GLY A 189 -8.29 -5.14 7.40
C GLY A 189 -7.56 -3.86 6.97
N ARG A 190 -6.60 -3.93 6.05
CA ARG A 190 -5.87 -2.78 5.50
C ARG A 190 -6.57 -2.20 4.26
N SER A 191 -7.88 -1.93 4.37
CA SER A 191 -8.70 -1.42 3.25
C SER A 191 -8.24 -0.07 2.71
N GLN A 192 -7.78 0.83 3.59
CA GLN A 192 -7.26 2.15 3.22
C GLN A 192 -6.05 2.06 2.27
N SER A 193 -5.20 1.04 2.47
CA SER A 193 -4.04 0.80 1.61
C SER A 193 -4.46 0.34 0.21
N VAL A 194 -5.58 -0.41 0.11
CA VAL A 194 -6.17 -0.82 -1.16
C VAL A 194 -6.66 0.38 -1.94
N ASP A 195 -7.38 1.30 -1.30
CA ASP A 195 -7.90 2.49 -1.96
C ASP A 195 -6.77 3.36 -2.52
N LYS A 196 -5.75 3.65 -1.69
CA LYS A 196 -4.55 4.39 -2.12
C LYS A 196 -3.81 3.70 -3.27
N MET A 197 -3.71 2.38 -3.20
CA MET A 197 -3.07 1.57 -4.24
C MET A 197 -3.82 1.68 -5.56
N ILE A 198 -5.15 1.54 -5.54
CA ILE A 198 -5.99 1.68 -6.74
C ILE A 198 -5.91 3.12 -7.28
N GLU A 199 -5.97 4.14 -6.43
CA GLU A 199 -5.84 5.54 -6.85
C GLU A 199 -4.49 5.84 -7.51
N ASN A 200 -3.40 5.31 -6.96
CA ASN A 200 -2.07 5.45 -7.56
C ASN A 200 -1.95 4.66 -8.86
N ALA A 201 -2.46 3.43 -8.89
CA ALA A 201 -2.51 2.63 -10.11
C ALA A 201 -3.32 3.31 -11.22
N LEU A 202 -4.44 3.95 -10.90
CA LEU A 202 -5.26 4.70 -11.89
C LEU A 202 -4.51 5.88 -12.51
N LYS A 203 -3.57 6.49 -11.78
CA LYS A 203 -2.74 7.58 -12.32
C LYS A 203 -1.64 7.08 -13.25
N LEU A 204 -1.14 5.88 -13.02
CA LEU A 204 0.00 5.30 -13.74
C LEU A 204 -0.43 4.43 -14.92
N ILE A 205 -1.46 3.61 -14.74
CA ILE A 205 -1.96 2.61 -15.68
C ILE A 205 -3.50 2.59 -15.74
N PRO A 206 -4.15 3.68 -16.21
CA PRO A 206 -5.61 3.79 -16.22
C PRO A 206 -6.33 2.73 -17.08
N ASP A 207 -5.69 2.23 -18.14
CA ASP A 207 -6.29 1.33 -19.13
C ASP A 207 -5.93 -0.17 -18.92
N ASP A 208 -5.31 -0.52 -17.79
CA ASP A 208 -4.94 -1.92 -17.53
C ASP A 208 -6.16 -2.77 -17.13
N ASN A 209 -6.38 -3.87 -17.85
CA ASN A 209 -7.50 -4.80 -17.61
C ASN A 209 -7.50 -5.38 -16.18
N ASN A 210 -6.33 -5.63 -15.59
CA ASN A 210 -6.21 -6.18 -14.24
C ASN A 210 -6.60 -5.13 -13.20
N LEU A 211 -6.25 -3.86 -13.41
CA LEU A 211 -6.67 -2.76 -12.53
C LEU A 211 -8.18 -2.57 -12.56
N ILE A 212 -8.78 -2.55 -13.76
CA ILE A 212 -10.24 -2.42 -13.93
C ILE A 212 -10.96 -3.57 -13.20
N THR A 213 -10.46 -4.80 -13.38
CA THR A 213 -10.99 -6.00 -12.71
C THR A 213 -10.82 -5.89 -11.20
N ALA A 214 -9.64 -5.50 -10.72
CA ALA A 214 -9.33 -5.34 -9.30
C ALA A 214 -10.27 -4.31 -8.66
N LYS A 215 -10.43 -3.14 -9.27
CA LYS A 215 -11.32 -2.08 -8.77
C LYS A 215 -12.75 -2.57 -8.65
N LYS A 216 -13.29 -3.21 -9.69
CA LYS A 216 -14.66 -3.76 -9.70
C LYS A 216 -14.86 -4.83 -8.62
N LYS A 217 -13.86 -5.69 -8.39
CA LYS A 217 -13.96 -6.79 -7.42
C LYS A 217 -13.73 -6.35 -5.97
N LEU A 218 -12.87 -5.37 -5.73
CA LEU A 218 -12.51 -4.89 -4.38
C LEU A 218 -13.46 -3.79 -3.87
N ARG A 219 -14.13 -3.08 -4.78
CA ARG A 219 -15.15 -2.06 -4.52
C ARG A 219 -16.33 -2.29 -5.46
N PRO A 220 -17.16 -3.32 -5.21
CA PRO A 220 -18.38 -3.57 -5.98
C PRO A 220 -19.46 -2.52 -5.75
#